data_AF-A0A8T6U905-F1
#
_entry.id   AF-A0A8T6U905-F1
#
_cell.length_a   1.000
_cell.length_b   1.000
_cell.length_c   1.000
_cell.angle_alpha   90.00
_cell.angle_beta   90.00
_cell.angle_gamma   90.00
#
_symmetry.space_group_name_H-M   'P 1'
#
loop_
_entity.id
_entity.type
_entity.pdbx_description
1 polymer ?
#
loop_
_entity_poly.entity_id
_entity_poly.type
_entity_poly.pdbx_seq_one_letter_code
_entity_poly.pdbx_strand_id
1 'polypeptide(L)' 'MKCRICNREAVEKYCELHEKAYGSIVQKYDDWKRAIDLSWKEYLNEILKNPYTGSWAKEVAEKLLKDGDR' A
#
# COMPACT_ATOMS: atom_id res chain seq x y z
N MET A 1 -4.96 14.93 12.61
CA MET A 1 -4.49 15.35 11.26
C MET A 1 -5.39 14.72 10.18
N LYS A 2 -5.13 14.97 8.89
CA LYS A 2 -5.90 14.35 7.79
C LYS A 2 -5.08 13.25 7.12
N CYS A 3 -5.73 12.17 6.72
CA CYS A 3 -5.09 11.08 5.99
C CYS A 3 -4.44 11.62 4.70
N ARG A 4 -3.24 11.12 4.36
CA ARG A 4 -2.52 11.54 3.15
C ARG A 4 -3.16 11.08 1.84
N ILE A 5 -4.10 10.14 1.92
CA ILE A 5 -4.79 9.53 0.77
C ILE A 5 -6.24 10.00 0.69
N CYS A 6 -6.90 10.25 1.82
CA CYS A 6 -8.30 10.69 1.87
C CYS A 6 -8.53 11.76 2.94
N ASN A 7 -9.70 12.39 2.96
CA ASN A 7 -10.00 13.50 3.90
C ASN A 7 -10.47 13.05 5.30
N ARG A 8 -10.33 11.77 5.64
CA ARG A 8 -10.69 11.25 6.97
C ARG A 8 -9.67 11.66 8.03
N GLU A 9 -10.11 11.62 9.28
CA GLU A 9 -9.23 11.86 10.41
C GLU A 9 -8.18 10.78 10.54
N ALA A 10 -6.97 11.22 10.85
CA ALA A 10 -5.80 10.39 11.04
C ALA A 10 -5.10 10.81 12.33
N VAL A 11 -4.61 9.79 13.04
CA VAL A 11 -3.73 9.98 14.21
C VAL A 11 -2.34 10.36 13.73
N GLU A 12 -1.85 9.69 12.67
CA GLU A 12 -0.56 9.94 12.03
C GLU A 12 -0.72 10.08 10.50
N LYS A 13 0.08 9.36 9.68
CA LYS A 13 0.09 9.50 8.21
C LYS A 13 -1.23 9.14 7.54
N TYR A 14 -1.92 8.11 8.03
CA TYR A 14 -3.12 7.56 7.41
C TYR A 14 -4.30 7.47 8.40
N CYS A 15 -5.52 7.39 7.86
CA CYS A 15 -6.69 7.00 8.66
C CYS A 15 -6.60 5.50 8.98
N GLU A 16 -7.36 5.03 9.96
CA GLU A 16 -7.30 3.64 10.45
C GLU A 16 -7.34 2.58 9.34
N LEU A 17 -8.17 2.77 8.31
CA LEU A 17 -8.30 1.82 7.21
C LEU A 17 -7.09 1.83 6.27
N HIS A 18 -6.58 3.01 5.94
CA HIS A 18 -5.38 3.16 5.11
C HIS A 18 -4.12 2.71 5.86
N GLU A 19 -4.07 2.88 7.18
CA GLU A 19 -2.98 2.38 8.03
C GLU A 19 -2.96 0.85 8.06
N LYS A 20 -4.13 0.21 8.26
CA LYS A 20 -4.27 -1.26 8.18
C LYS A 20 -3.87 -1.81 6.80
N ALA A 21 -4.26 -1.10 5.73
CA ALA A 21 -3.89 -1.46 4.37
C ALA A 21 -2.38 -1.32 4.12
N TYR A 22 -1.76 -0.23 4.58
CA TYR A 22 -0.32 -0.03 4.53
C TYR A 22 0.44 -1.14 5.25
N GLY A 23 0.05 -1.44 6.49
CA GLY A 23 0.66 -2.54 7.26
C GLY A 23 0.55 -3.89 6.54
N SER A 24 -0.60 -4.18 5.92
CA SER A 24 -0.80 -5.42 5.17
C SER A 24 0.09 -5.52 3.92
N ILE A 25 0.29 -4.41 3.21
CA ILE A 25 1.17 -4.33 2.03
C ILE A 25 2.62 -4.57 2.45
N VAL A 26 3.09 -3.86 3.48
CA VAL A 26 4.48 -4.00 3.96
C VAL A 26 4.75 -5.42 4.45
N GLN A 27 3.84 -5.99 5.24
CA GLN A 27 4.00 -7.36 5.78
C GLN A 27 4.05 -8.43 4.69
N LYS A 28 3.24 -8.31 3.63
CA LYS A 28 3.18 -9.34 2.57
C LYS A 28 4.29 -9.22 1.54
N TYR A 29 5.02 -8.11 1.49
CA TYR A 29 6.06 -7.93 0.49
C TYR A 29 7.18 -8.97 0.61
N ASP A 30 7.60 -9.31 1.82
CA ASP A 30 8.69 -10.27 2.02
C ASP A 30 8.31 -11.67 1.54
N ASP A 31 7.03 -12.05 1.64
CA ASP A 31 6.52 -13.31 1.09
C ASP A 31 6.56 -13.30 -0.44
N TRP A 32 6.13 -12.21 -1.07
CA TRP A 32 6.17 -12.07 -2.52
C TRP A 32 7.61 -11.98 -3.04
N LYS A 33 8.50 -11.27 -2.34
CA LYS A 33 9.91 -11.19 -2.68
C LYS A 33 10.56 -12.56 -2.65
N ARG A 34 10.29 -13.37 -1.62
CA ARG A 34 10.84 -14.72 -1.52
C ARG A 34 10.27 -15.68 -2.56
N ALA A 35 9.00 -15.54 -2.94
CA ALA A 35 8.34 -16.44 -3.87
C ALA A 35 8.70 -16.19 -5.34
N ILE A 36 8.81 -14.92 -5.75
CA ILE A 36 8.91 -14.54 -7.17
C ILE A 36 9.98 -13.46 -7.46
N ASP A 37 10.85 -13.15 -6.50
CA ASP A 37 12.02 -12.27 -6.62
C ASP A 37 11.78 -10.88 -7.25
N LEU A 38 10.65 -10.25 -6.97
CA LEU A 38 10.31 -8.92 -7.51
C LEU A 38 10.88 -7.75 -6.70
N SER A 39 10.95 -6.56 -7.27
CA SER A 39 11.27 -5.32 -6.55
C SER A 39 10.04 -4.72 -5.84
N TRP A 40 10.25 -3.76 -4.93
CA TRP A 40 9.16 -3.04 -4.26
C TRP A 40 8.20 -2.38 -5.25
N LYS A 41 8.75 -1.75 -6.30
CA LYS A 41 7.96 -1.10 -7.33
C LYS A 41 7.12 -2.11 -8.12
N GLU A 42 7.69 -3.26 -8.47
CA GLU A 42 6.96 -4.32 -9.16
C GLU A 42 5.85 -4.90 -8.29
N TYR A 43 6.12 -5.15 -7.01
CA TYR A 43 5.12 -5.59 -6.04
C TYR A 43 3.89 -4.66 -6.00
N LEU A 44 4.13 -3.35 -5.83
CA LEU A 44 3.04 -2.38 -5.77
C LEU A 44 2.24 -2.33 -7.08
N ASN A 45 2.92 -2.49 -8.24
CA ASN A 45 2.23 -2.59 -9.52
C ASN A 45 1.36 -3.86 -9.62
N GLU A 46 1.82 -4.99 -9.10
CA GLU A 46 1.01 -6.22 -9.07
C GLU A 46 -0.20 -6.09 -8.14
N ILE A 47 -0.07 -5.38 -7.00
CA ILE A 47 -1.20 -5.04 -6.12
C ILE A 47 -2.28 -4.24 -6.89
N LEU A 48 -1.87 -3.24 -7.68
CA LEU A 48 -2.78 -2.39 -8.44
C LEU A 48 -3.50 -3.16 -9.56
N LYS A 49 -2.78 -4.02 -10.28
CA LYS A 49 -3.32 -4.83 -11.37
C LYS A 49 -4.26 -5.94 -10.89
N ASN A 50 -4.07 -6.45 -9.68
CA ASN A 50 -4.86 -7.56 -9.16
C ASN A 50 -6.33 -7.13 -8.90
N PRO A 51 -7.32 -7.74 -9.58
CA PRO A 51 -8.72 -7.37 -9.41
C PRO A 51 -9.27 -7.73 -8.03
N TYR A 52 -8.65 -8.67 -7.31
CA TYR A 52 -9.06 -9.11 -5.98
C TYR A 52 -8.48 -8.25 -4.85
N THR A 53 -7.56 -7.34 -5.16
CA THR A 53 -7.05 -6.38 -4.17
C THR A 53 -8.14 -5.38 -3.81
N GLY A 54 -8.43 -5.24 -2.51
CA GLY A 54 -9.37 -4.24 -2.00
C GLY A 54 -8.94 -2.79 -2.30
N SER A 55 -9.91 -1.89 -2.44
CA SER A 55 -9.67 -0.47 -2.80
C SER A 55 -8.67 0.23 -1.89
N TRP A 56 -8.78 0.04 -0.57
CA TRP A 56 -7.85 0.63 0.41
C TRP A 56 -6.38 0.28 0.13
N ALA A 57 -6.10 -0.98 -0.21
CA ALA A 57 -4.74 -1.41 -0.54
C ALA A 57 -4.29 -0.86 -1.89
N LYS A 58 -5.18 -0.76 -2.88
CA LYS A 58 -4.85 -0.12 -4.16
C LYS A 58 -4.50 1.36 -3.99
N GLU A 59 -5.28 2.10 -3.23
CA GLU A 59 -5.04 3.52 -2.97
C GLU A 59 -3.70 3.76 -2.25
N VAL A 60 -3.36 2.91 -1.27
CA VAL A 60 -2.05 2.97 -0.60
C VAL A 60 -0.91 2.63 -1.56
N ALA A 61 -1.05 1.57 -2.35
CA ALA A 61 -0.02 1.16 -3.32
C ALA A 61 0.24 2.26 -4.35
N GLU A 62 -0.81 2.92 -4.84
CA GLU A 62 -0.70 4.05 -5.75
C GLU A 62 0.02 5.24 -5.09
N LYS A 63 -0.30 5.54 -3.83
CA LYS A 63 0.35 6.62 -3.08
C LYS A 63 1.84 6.36 -2.88
N LEU A 64 2.22 5.14 -2.50
CA LEU A 64 3.62 4.73 -2.31
C LEU A 64 4.42 4.80 -3.61
N LEU A 65 3.82 4.41 -4.74
CA LEU A 65 4.45 4.53 -6.07
C LEU A 65 4.70 5.98 -6.46
N LYS A 66 3.79 6.89 -6.11
CA LYS A 66 3.89 8.33 -6.40
C LYS A 66 4.91 9.03 -5.51
N ASP A 67 4.97 8.65 -4.24
CA ASP A 67 5.85 9.30 -3.26
C ASP A 67 7.31 8.85 -3.41
N GLY A 68 7.59 7.80 -4.18
CA GLY A 68 8.92 7.22 -4.30
C GLY A 68 9.42 6.63 -2.97
N ASP A 69 8.52 6.41 -2.01
CA ASP A 69 8.84 5.97 -0.65
C ASP A 69 9.39 4.53 -0.70
N ARG A 70 10.71 4.43 -0.51
CA ARG A 70 11.40 3.32 0.16
C ARG A 70 12.74 3.75 0.72
#